data_AF-A0A8S2HB67-F1
#
_entry.id   AF-A0A8S2HB67-F1
#
_cell.length_a   1.000
_cell.length_b   1.000
_cell.length_c   1.000
_cell.angle_alpha   90.00
_cell.angle_beta   90.00
_cell.angle_gamma   90.00
#
_symmetry.space_group_name_H-M   'P 1'
#
loop_
_entity.id
_entity.type
_entity.pdbx_description
1 polymer ?
#
loop_
_entity_poly.entity_id
_entity_poly.type
_entity_poly.pdbx_seq_one_letter_code
_entity_poly.pdbx_strand_id
1 'polypeptide(L)'
;MQPKEWEDLLQKECRYVNGLSPPLEYCRIHCQQEPPPSSINQCPFVCMRLFDFGIKLQALLNQHRGKLWLSSLISCYNFNKYSSTTTAVQDGNLIVDQEKGIDLEHLVTCVLNVSVVQGKYLTWTNSVREENPTLSTISRIELEHFSRCVLDYVINSKNCTILFDDLFQELKLLSNKSDDLFQELKLLYSNKFQVKQLLKQCSSTFQLLGPADETNLRVTLTHKKQIQRLCDLTYDLITHGLAGGVVSLSVKAFIFEYEQLYGHAFDCRNFGVCYPEDIIVEMNDDRLEIVRGEEIRIKLRVVEDEQKR
;
A
#
# COMPACT_ATOMS: atom_id res chain seq x y z
N MET A 1 14.00 -9.96 -33.03
CA MET A 1 15.11 -9.76 -32.08
C MET A 1 15.24 -11.00 -31.23
N GLN A 2 16.44 -11.55 -31.19
CA GLN A 2 16.79 -12.75 -30.42
C GLN A 2 16.92 -12.40 -28.92
N PRO A 3 16.67 -13.32 -27.98
CA PRO A 3 16.81 -13.08 -26.53
C PRO A 3 18.18 -12.51 -26.09
N LYS A 4 19.25 -12.88 -26.80
CA LYS A 4 20.61 -12.38 -26.54
C LYS A 4 20.81 -10.90 -26.90
N GLU A 5 20.16 -10.42 -27.96
CA GLU A 5 20.22 -8.98 -28.33
C GLU A 5 19.50 -8.11 -27.29
N TRP A 6 18.48 -8.66 -26.62
CA TRP A 6 17.78 -8.03 -25.50
C TRP A 6 18.63 -7.97 -24.23
N GLU A 7 19.32 -9.06 -23.88
CA GLU A 7 20.25 -9.09 -22.74
C GLU A 7 21.41 -8.10 -22.93
N ASP A 8 21.92 -7.94 -24.15
CA ASP A 8 22.99 -7.00 -24.48
C ASP A 8 22.53 -5.53 -24.42
N LEU A 9 21.28 -5.22 -24.77
CA LEU A 9 20.69 -3.89 -24.60
C LEU A 9 20.45 -3.56 -23.12
N LEU A 10 19.93 -4.51 -22.34
CA LEU A 10 19.85 -4.41 -20.88
C LEU A 10 21.24 -4.25 -20.25
N GLN A 11 22.28 -4.89 -20.79
CA GLN A 11 23.67 -4.71 -20.35
C GLN A 11 24.26 -3.34 -20.68
N LYS A 12 23.84 -2.67 -21.76
CA LYS A 12 24.38 -1.37 -22.16
C LYS A 12 23.66 -0.18 -21.51
N GLU A 13 22.34 -0.27 -21.28
CA GLU A 13 21.57 0.88 -20.77
C GLU A 13 21.38 0.86 -19.24
N CYS A 14 21.47 -0.29 -18.58
CA CYS A 14 21.63 -0.33 -17.12
C CYS A 14 23.08 -0.11 -16.67
N ARG A 15 24.04 0.06 -17.60
CA ARG A 15 25.37 0.54 -17.25
C ARG A 15 25.28 2.02 -16.99
N TYR A 16 25.59 2.37 -15.75
CA TYR A 16 26.19 3.63 -15.36
C TYR A 16 27.45 3.84 -16.22
N VAL A 17 27.30 4.35 -17.45
CA VAL A 17 28.45 4.65 -18.31
C VAL A 17 28.99 6.01 -17.89
N ASN A 18 30.07 5.97 -17.11
CA ASN A 18 31.07 7.04 -16.99
C ASN A 18 30.61 8.40 -16.43
N GLY A 19 29.80 8.43 -15.38
CA GLY A 19 29.78 9.55 -14.42
C GLY A 19 29.48 10.97 -14.94
N LEU A 20 28.86 11.12 -16.12
CA LEU A 20 28.67 12.42 -16.78
C LEU A 20 27.20 12.76 -17.09
N SER A 21 26.24 11.94 -16.66
CA SER A 21 24.81 12.28 -16.74
C SER A 21 24.06 11.72 -15.53
N PRO A 22 23.04 12.43 -15.00
CA PRO A 22 22.21 11.91 -13.93
C PRO A 22 21.52 10.61 -14.39
N PRO A 23 21.30 9.64 -13.49
CA PRO A 23 20.58 8.42 -13.84
C PRO A 23 19.20 8.80 -14.37
N LEU A 24 18.82 8.22 -15.51
CA LEU A 24 17.49 8.46 -16.09
C LEU A 24 16.44 7.88 -15.17
N GLU A 25 15.43 8.68 -14.85
CA GLU A 25 14.32 8.31 -13.95
C GLU A 25 13.21 7.55 -14.69
N TYR A 26 13.55 6.79 -15.74
CA TYR A 26 12.61 5.97 -16.51
C TYR A 26 13.29 4.84 -17.30
N CYS A 27 12.50 3.87 -17.75
CA CYS A 27 12.93 2.73 -18.56
C CYS A 27 12.91 3.07 -20.05
N ARG A 28 14.08 3.17 -20.69
CA ARG A 28 14.21 3.44 -22.15
C ARG A 28 13.75 2.31 -23.06
N ILE A 29 13.70 1.10 -22.54
CA ILE A 29 13.33 -0.10 -23.30
C ILE A 29 11.83 -0.09 -23.60
N HIS A 30 11.02 0.31 -22.61
CA HIS A 30 9.56 0.27 -22.69
C HIS A 30 8.93 1.67 -22.79
N CYS A 31 9.65 2.73 -22.40
CA CYS A 31 9.29 4.12 -22.63
C CYS A 31 10.13 4.65 -23.79
N GLN A 32 9.58 4.62 -25.01
CA GLN A 32 10.25 5.15 -26.22
C GLN A 32 10.46 6.67 -26.18
N GLN A 33 9.78 7.35 -25.27
CA GLN A 33 9.92 8.77 -24.98
C GLN A 33 10.01 8.96 -23.47
N GLU A 34 10.64 10.06 -23.05
CA GLU A 34 10.62 10.47 -21.65
C GLU A 34 9.17 10.58 -21.17
N PRO A 35 8.81 9.93 -20.05
CA PRO A 35 7.47 10.07 -19.51
C PRO A 35 7.18 11.55 -19.26
N PRO A 36 6.01 12.08 -19.68
CA PRO A 36 5.71 13.49 -19.50
C PRO A 36 5.80 13.86 -18.02
N PRO A 37 6.22 15.09 -17.65
CA PRO A 37 6.38 15.51 -16.26
C PRO A 37 5.10 15.27 -15.42
N SER A 38 3.93 15.39 -16.04
CA SER A 38 2.63 15.12 -15.43
C SER A 38 2.41 13.64 -15.04
N SER A 39 3.05 12.69 -15.70
CA SER A 39 3.01 11.25 -15.32
C SER A 39 3.88 10.91 -14.11
N ILE A 40 4.73 11.85 -13.69
CA ILE A 40 5.53 11.78 -12.45
C ILE A 40 4.73 12.34 -11.26
N ASN A 41 3.75 13.22 -11.51
CA ASN A 41 3.10 14.02 -10.48
C ASN A 41 2.01 13.29 -9.69
N GLN A 42 1.43 12.21 -10.21
CA GLN A 42 0.51 11.35 -9.45
C GLN A 42 0.38 9.98 -10.11
N CYS A 43 0.55 8.91 -9.33
CA CYS A 43 0.24 7.56 -9.80
C CYS A 43 -1.27 7.43 -10.08
N PRO A 44 -1.67 6.75 -11.17
CA PRO A 44 -3.08 6.54 -11.46
C PRO A 44 -3.69 5.57 -10.45
N PHE A 45 -5.02 5.60 -10.38
CA PHE A 45 -5.79 4.56 -9.72
C PHE A 45 -5.97 3.37 -10.67
N VAL A 46 -5.69 2.17 -10.16
CA VAL A 46 -5.73 0.93 -10.93
C VAL A 46 -6.66 -0.09 -10.25
N CYS A 47 -7.33 -0.91 -11.05
CA CYS A 47 -8.24 -1.95 -10.59
C CYS A 47 -7.75 -3.32 -11.03
N MET A 48 -7.12 -4.08 -10.13
CA MET A 48 -6.58 -5.41 -10.44
C MET A 48 -6.51 -6.28 -9.19
N ARG A 49 -6.61 -7.61 -9.37
CA ARG A 49 -6.31 -8.57 -8.31
C ARG A 49 -4.87 -8.41 -7.86
N LEU A 50 -4.64 -8.27 -6.56
CA LEU A 50 -3.29 -8.14 -5.98
C LEU A 50 -2.40 -9.33 -6.36
N PHE A 51 -2.97 -10.54 -6.39
CA PHE A 51 -2.26 -11.75 -6.81
C PHE A 51 -1.73 -11.66 -8.25
N ASP A 52 -2.60 -11.35 -9.21
CA ASP A 52 -2.24 -11.26 -10.64
C ASP A 52 -1.24 -10.12 -10.87
N PHE A 53 -1.46 -8.98 -10.21
CA PHE A 53 -0.57 -7.84 -10.23
C PHE A 53 0.83 -8.19 -9.70
N GLY A 54 0.89 -8.87 -8.54
CA GLY A 54 2.13 -9.24 -7.87
C GLY A 54 3.01 -10.17 -8.71
N ILE A 55 2.43 -11.22 -9.32
CA ILE A 55 3.17 -12.15 -10.18
C ILE A 55 3.86 -11.40 -11.32
N LYS A 56 3.10 -10.56 -12.03
CA LYS A 56 3.61 -9.83 -13.18
C LYS A 56 4.61 -8.74 -12.76
N LEU A 57 4.36 -8.05 -11.65
CA LEU A 57 5.27 -7.04 -11.11
C LEU A 57 6.62 -7.64 -10.74
N GLN A 58 6.64 -8.77 -10.04
CA GLN A 58 7.89 -9.44 -9.64
C GLN A 58 8.68 -9.95 -10.85
N ALA A 59 8.00 -10.52 -11.86
CA ALA A 59 8.64 -10.89 -13.13
C ALA A 59 9.25 -9.68 -13.84
N LEU A 60 8.53 -8.55 -13.86
CA LEU A 60 9.01 -7.31 -14.44
C LEU A 60 10.22 -6.75 -13.69
N LEU A 61 10.20 -6.79 -12.35
CA LEU A 61 11.30 -6.33 -11.51
C LEU A 61 12.56 -7.17 -11.73
N ASN A 62 12.42 -8.50 -11.92
CA ASN A 62 13.52 -9.39 -12.31
C ASN A 62 14.12 -8.99 -13.66
N GLN A 63 13.30 -8.68 -14.66
CA GLN A 63 13.77 -8.21 -15.97
C GLN A 63 14.53 -6.88 -15.88
N HIS A 64 14.17 -6.03 -14.91
CA HIS A 64 14.84 -4.76 -14.64
C HIS A 64 15.92 -4.87 -13.55
N ARG A 65 16.48 -6.08 -13.34
CA ARG A 65 17.59 -6.34 -12.40
C ARG A 65 17.33 -5.82 -10.97
N GLY A 66 16.08 -5.92 -10.53
CA GLY A 66 15.69 -5.49 -9.19
C GLY A 66 15.44 -3.99 -9.04
N LYS A 67 15.46 -3.17 -10.10
CA LYS A 67 15.18 -1.73 -10.03
C LYS A 67 14.30 -1.25 -11.18
N LEU A 68 13.11 -0.74 -10.88
CA LEU A 68 12.19 -0.19 -11.89
C LEU A 68 11.60 1.14 -11.42
N TRP A 69 11.74 2.20 -12.21
CA TRP A 69 11.14 3.49 -11.87
C TRP A 69 9.61 3.43 -11.92
N LEU A 70 8.96 4.03 -10.92
CA LEU A 70 7.50 4.06 -10.81
C LEU A 70 6.86 4.78 -12.01
N SER A 71 7.52 5.84 -12.51
CA SER A 71 7.18 6.58 -13.74
C SER A 71 7.07 5.68 -14.99
N SER A 72 7.78 4.55 -15.00
CA SER A 72 7.84 3.62 -16.12
C SER A 72 7.00 2.38 -15.91
N LEU A 73 6.46 2.19 -14.70
CA LEU A 73 5.80 0.96 -14.32
C LEU A 73 4.65 0.63 -15.27
N ILE A 74 3.80 1.60 -15.60
CA ILE A 74 2.64 1.37 -16.47
C ILE A 74 3.08 0.91 -17.86
N SER A 75 4.02 1.64 -18.48
CA SER A 75 4.55 1.30 -19.80
C SER A 75 5.22 -0.08 -19.78
N CYS A 76 6.06 -0.35 -18.79
CA CYS A 76 6.77 -1.62 -18.65
C CYS A 76 5.80 -2.78 -18.39
N TYR A 77 4.78 -2.57 -17.58
CA TYR A 77 3.76 -3.57 -17.28
C TYR A 77 2.92 -3.88 -18.52
N ASN A 78 2.49 -2.87 -19.28
CA ASN A 78 1.62 -3.05 -20.45
C ASN A 78 2.38 -3.48 -21.72
N PHE A 79 3.71 -3.31 -21.77
CA PHE A 79 4.51 -3.67 -22.94
C PHE A 79 4.66 -5.18 -23.16
N ASN A 80 4.42 -5.99 -22.14
CA ASN A 80 4.93 -7.37 -22.12
C ASN A 80 4.40 -8.23 -23.29
N LYS A 81 5.33 -8.70 -24.13
CA LYS A 81 5.12 -9.51 -25.35
C LYS A 81 4.83 -10.99 -25.11
N TYR A 82 4.72 -11.44 -23.85
CA TYR A 82 4.47 -12.85 -23.50
C TYR A 82 2.98 -13.25 -23.41
N SER A 83 2.07 -12.49 -24.04
CA SER A 83 0.68 -12.94 -24.31
C SER A 83 0.60 -14.08 -25.36
N SER A 84 1.72 -14.77 -25.64
CA SER A 84 1.84 -15.75 -26.72
C SER A 84 2.36 -17.11 -26.27
N THR A 85 2.11 -17.56 -25.04
CA THR A 85 2.09 -19.01 -24.79
C THR A 85 1.17 -19.36 -23.64
N THR A 86 0.09 -20.05 -24.00
CA THR A 86 -0.75 -20.95 -23.22
C THR A 86 -1.62 -20.34 -22.11
N THR A 87 -2.93 -20.50 -22.35
CA THR A 87 -4.11 -20.22 -21.51
C THR A 87 -4.54 -18.76 -21.43
N ALA A 88 -5.78 -18.54 -21.87
CA ALA A 88 -6.47 -17.26 -21.97
C ALA A 88 -6.60 -16.60 -20.59
N VAL A 89 -5.70 -15.66 -20.31
CA VAL A 89 -5.96 -14.58 -19.35
C VAL A 89 -6.05 -13.32 -20.20
N GLN A 90 -7.23 -12.69 -20.15
CA GLN A 90 -7.53 -11.41 -20.79
C GLN A 90 -6.35 -10.45 -20.62
N ASP A 91 -5.93 -9.81 -21.72
CA ASP A 91 -4.81 -8.87 -21.83
C ASP A 91 -4.38 -8.32 -20.46
N GLY A 92 -3.34 -8.93 -19.85
CA GLY A 92 -2.96 -8.70 -18.45
C GLY A 92 -2.36 -7.32 -18.18
N ASN A 93 -2.86 -6.28 -18.84
CA ASN A 93 -2.52 -4.88 -18.74
C ASN A 93 -3.15 -4.26 -17.49
N LEU A 94 -2.53 -3.22 -16.96
CA LEU A 94 -3.12 -2.42 -15.88
C LEU A 94 -4.43 -1.80 -16.34
N ILE A 95 -5.49 -2.05 -15.57
CA ILE A 95 -6.79 -1.44 -15.77
C ILE A 95 -6.78 -0.14 -14.96
N VAL A 96 -6.70 1.00 -15.63
CA VAL A 96 -6.80 2.32 -14.99
C VAL A 96 -8.27 2.64 -14.77
N ASP A 97 -8.67 2.83 -13.51
CA ASP A 97 -10.03 3.18 -13.12
C ASP A 97 -9.98 4.21 -11.99
N GLN A 98 -10.30 5.47 -12.29
CA GLN A 98 -10.24 6.58 -11.35
C GLN A 98 -11.34 6.54 -10.29
N GLU A 99 -12.44 5.81 -10.56
CA GLU A 99 -13.57 5.74 -9.65
C GLU A 99 -13.46 4.55 -8.71
N LYS A 100 -13.04 3.38 -9.23
CA LYS A 100 -13.04 2.09 -8.52
C LYS A 100 -11.64 1.56 -8.21
N GLY A 101 -10.60 2.15 -8.77
CA GLY A 101 -9.22 1.72 -8.52
C GLY A 101 -8.67 2.18 -7.17
N ILE A 102 -7.49 1.67 -6.86
CA ILE A 102 -6.62 2.12 -5.76
C ILE A 102 -5.35 2.73 -6.33
N ASP A 103 -4.63 3.50 -5.52
CA ASP A 103 -3.38 4.11 -5.96
C ASP A 103 -2.34 3.06 -6.40
N LEU A 104 -1.78 3.19 -7.60
CA LEU A 104 -0.76 2.26 -8.09
C LEU A 104 0.49 2.23 -7.21
N GLU A 105 0.91 3.36 -6.63
CA GLU A 105 2.04 3.38 -5.70
C GLU A 105 1.75 2.57 -4.44
N HIS A 106 0.52 2.64 -3.93
CA HIS A 106 0.09 1.83 -2.81
C HIS A 106 0.05 0.34 -3.18
N LEU A 107 -0.60 -0.02 -4.30
CA LEU A 107 -0.72 -1.41 -4.76
C LEU A 107 0.64 -2.09 -4.92
N VAL A 108 1.66 -1.36 -5.42
CA VAL A 108 3.05 -1.83 -5.51
C VAL A 108 3.59 -2.27 -4.16
N THR A 109 3.32 -1.51 -3.09
CA THR A 109 3.79 -1.83 -1.74
C THR A 109 3.00 -2.92 -1.04
N CYS A 110 1.82 -3.28 -1.55
CA CYS A 110 1.08 -4.46 -1.10
C CYS A 110 1.73 -5.77 -1.59
N VAL A 111 2.55 -5.73 -2.65
CA VAL A 111 3.21 -6.92 -3.18
C VAL A 111 4.36 -7.35 -2.28
N LEU A 112 4.33 -8.62 -1.87
CA LEU A 112 5.35 -9.20 -0.99
C LEU A 112 6.77 -9.01 -1.56
N ASN A 113 7.69 -8.60 -0.68
CA ASN A 113 9.10 -8.34 -0.97
C ASN A 113 9.38 -7.22 -1.97
N VAL A 114 8.40 -6.37 -2.30
CA VAL A 114 8.59 -5.18 -3.14
C VAL A 114 8.49 -3.93 -2.28
N SER A 115 9.33 -2.94 -2.55
CA SER A 115 9.33 -1.66 -1.85
C SER A 115 9.55 -0.51 -2.82
N VAL A 116 8.93 0.63 -2.51
CA VAL A 116 9.19 1.91 -3.18
C VAL A 116 10.10 2.72 -2.29
N VAL A 117 11.26 3.13 -2.80
CA VAL A 117 12.27 3.87 -2.03
C VAL A 117 12.32 5.35 -2.41
N GLN A 118 13.12 6.12 -1.67
CA GLN A 118 13.37 7.52 -1.98
C GLN A 118 13.88 7.66 -3.43
N GLY A 119 13.28 8.58 -4.20
CA GLY A 119 13.44 8.67 -5.65
C GLY A 119 12.36 7.95 -6.47
N LYS A 120 11.34 7.33 -5.84
CA LYS A 120 10.16 6.77 -6.52
C LYS A 120 10.52 5.71 -7.57
N TYR A 121 11.38 4.77 -7.17
CA TYR A 121 11.61 3.52 -7.88
C TYR A 121 11.34 2.31 -6.98
N LEU A 122 10.97 1.22 -7.64
CA LEU A 122 10.70 -0.08 -7.07
C LEU A 122 11.99 -0.86 -6.93
N THR A 123 12.12 -1.57 -5.82
CA THR A 123 13.22 -2.49 -5.54
C THR A 123 12.74 -3.64 -4.66
N TRP A 124 13.54 -4.71 -4.57
CA TRP A 124 13.33 -5.74 -3.56
C TRP A 124 13.51 -5.17 -2.15
N THR A 125 12.62 -5.52 -1.22
CA THR A 125 12.65 -5.02 0.17
C THR A 125 13.98 -5.32 0.87
N ASN A 126 14.55 -6.50 0.64
CA ASN A 126 15.85 -6.91 1.20
C ASN A 126 17.04 -6.07 0.72
N SER A 127 16.85 -5.27 -0.34
CA SER A 127 17.87 -4.39 -0.91
C SER A 127 17.80 -2.97 -0.37
N VAL A 128 16.76 -2.65 0.41
CA VAL A 128 16.59 -1.36 1.07
C VAL A 128 17.50 -1.32 2.29
N ARG A 129 18.46 -0.39 2.31
CA ARG A 129 19.20 -0.07 3.53
C ARG A 129 18.30 0.82 4.38
N GLU A 130 18.02 0.40 5.61
CA GLU A 130 17.37 1.28 6.58
C GLU A 130 18.30 2.46 6.86
N GLU A 131 18.03 3.60 6.23
CA GLU A 131 18.56 4.86 6.73
C GLU A 131 17.81 5.15 8.02
N ASN A 132 18.49 4.96 9.16
CA ASN A 132 18.01 5.45 10.44
C ASN A 132 17.71 6.94 10.27
N PRO A 133 16.44 7.38 10.28
CA PRO A 133 16.15 8.80 10.23
C PRO A 133 16.82 9.39 11.46
N THR A 134 17.69 10.37 11.26
CA THR A 134 18.31 11.12 12.36
C THR A 134 17.21 11.53 13.32
N LEU A 135 17.21 10.87 14.49
CA LEU A 135 16.11 10.89 15.45
C LEU A 135 15.87 12.33 15.88
N SER A 136 14.67 12.84 15.58
CA SER A 136 14.14 13.93 16.39
C SER A 136 14.03 13.45 17.83
N THR A 137 14.28 14.34 18.79
CA THR A 137 14.20 14.11 20.24
C THR A 137 12.77 13.81 20.74
N ILE A 138 11.85 13.39 19.86
CA ILE A 138 10.47 13.10 20.23
C ILE A 138 10.41 11.79 21.02
N SER A 139 9.68 11.81 22.14
CA SER A 139 9.47 10.60 22.92
C SER A 139 8.56 9.61 22.18
N ARG A 140 8.69 8.33 22.52
CA ARG A 140 7.83 7.29 21.98
C ARG A 140 6.34 7.54 22.27
N ILE A 141 6.03 8.10 23.45
CA ILE A 141 4.66 8.40 23.88
C ILE A 141 4.05 9.49 23.00
N GLU A 142 4.79 10.57 22.73
CA GLU A 142 4.34 11.64 21.83
C GLU A 142 4.14 11.11 20.40
N LEU A 143 5.03 10.23 19.92
CA LEU A 143 4.90 9.62 18.60
C LEU A 143 3.67 8.69 18.51
N GLU A 144 3.38 7.92 19.56
CA GLU A 144 2.18 7.08 19.64
C GLU A 144 0.90 7.92 19.68
N HIS A 145 0.87 9.03 20.42
CA HIS A 145 -0.25 9.97 20.42
C HIS A 145 -0.45 10.63 19.06
N PHE A 146 0.62 11.12 18.44
CA PHE A 146 0.59 11.63 17.07
C PHE A 146 0.02 10.60 16.10
N SER A 147 0.52 9.36 16.16
CA SER A 147 0.06 8.28 15.30
C SER A 147 -1.42 7.98 15.49
N ARG A 148 -1.93 8.00 16.72
CA ARG A 148 -3.37 7.80 16.98
C ARG A 148 -4.21 8.94 16.40
N CYS A 149 -3.81 10.19 16.64
CA CYS A 149 -4.52 11.36 16.11
C CYS A 149 -4.62 11.31 14.57
N VAL A 150 -3.51 11.06 13.89
CA VAL A 150 -3.50 10.98 12.42
C VAL A 150 -4.31 9.77 11.91
N LEU A 151 -4.25 8.63 12.61
CA LEU A 151 -4.99 7.43 12.24
C LEU A 151 -6.49 7.70 12.13
N ASP A 152 -7.06 8.44 13.07
CA ASP A 152 -8.50 8.77 13.06
C ASP A 152 -8.88 9.61 11.84
N TYR A 153 -8.06 10.58 11.44
CA TYR A 153 -8.31 11.36 10.22
C TYR A 153 -8.18 10.51 8.96
N VAL A 154 -7.15 9.66 8.89
CA VAL A 154 -6.91 8.82 7.72
C VAL A 154 -8.05 7.80 7.58
N ILE A 155 -8.46 7.11 8.64
CA ILE A 155 -9.53 6.10 8.59
C ILE A 155 -10.87 6.69 8.14
N ASN A 156 -11.19 7.91 8.59
CA ASN A 156 -12.44 8.58 8.28
C ASN A 156 -12.41 9.30 6.93
N SER A 157 -11.26 9.33 6.24
CA SER A 157 -11.15 9.86 4.88
C SER A 157 -11.54 8.80 3.84
N LYS A 158 -12.00 9.26 2.67
CA LYS A 158 -12.36 8.37 1.55
C LYS A 158 -11.19 7.47 1.17
N ASN A 159 -11.43 6.16 1.02
CA ASN A 159 -10.43 5.15 0.69
C ASN A 159 -9.24 5.15 1.67
N CYS A 160 -9.46 5.58 2.92
CA CYS A 160 -8.43 5.75 3.93
C CYS A 160 -7.18 6.52 3.41
N THR A 161 -7.42 7.57 2.62
CA THR A 161 -6.38 8.40 2.02
C THR A 161 -6.76 9.87 2.12
N ILE A 162 -5.87 10.69 2.69
CA ILE A 162 -6.05 12.12 2.85
C ILE A 162 -4.91 12.89 2.18
N LEU A 163 -5.20 14.06 1.60
CA LEU A 163 -4.14 14.96 1.16
C LEU A 163 -3.36 15.45 2.37
N PHE A 164 -2.04 15.46 2.27
CA PHE A 164 -1.17 15.92 3.36
C PHE A 164 -1.50 17.36 3.78
N ASP A 165 -1.84 18.22 2.82
CA ASP A 165 -2.20 19.60 3.10
C ASP A 165 -3.52 19.71 3.88
N ASP A 166 -4.51 18.88 3.58
CA ASP A 166 -5.78 18.82 4.31
C ASP A 166 -5.55 18.28 5.73
N LEU A 167 -4.82 17.17 5.86
CA LEU A 167 -4.42 16.62 7.16
C LEU A 167 -3.69 17.66 8.01
N PHE A 168 -2.77 18.42 7.42
CA PHE A 168 -2.02 19.46 8.12
C PHE A 168 -2.94 20.57 8.64
N GLN A 169 -3.96 20.98 7.86
CA GLN A 169 -4.94 21.97 8.35
C GLN A 169 -5.76 21.41 9.52
N GLU A 170 -6.21 20.16 9.44
CA GLU A 170 -6.96 19.50 10.51
C GLU A 170 -6.15 19.42 11.82
N LEU A 171 -4.90 18.98 11.74
CA LEU A 171 -3.99 18.93 12.90
C LEU A 171 -3.76 20.32 13.50
N LYS A 172 -3.63 21.35 12.66
CA LYS A 172 -3.48 22.73 13.10
C LYS A 172 -4.73 23.23 13.83
N LEU A 173 -5.93 22.87 13.36
CA LEU A 173 -7.19 23.21 14.03
C LEU A 173 -7.30 22.53 15.40
N LEU A 174 -6.89 21.26 15.52
CA LEU A 174 -6.85 20.57 16.82
C LEU A 174 -5.91 21.23 17.81
N SER A 175 -4.75 21.70 17.37
CA SER A 175 -3.78 22.39 18.24
C SER A 175 -4.31 23.70 18.86
N ASN A 176 -5.43 24.23 18.35
CA ASN A 176 -6.11 25.40 18.89
C ASN A 176 -7.20 25.04 19.91
N LYS A 177 -7.52 23.75 20.12
CA LYS A 177 -8.44 23.30 21.16
C LYS A 177 -7.76 23.31 22.54
N SER A 178 -8.53 23.57 23.59
CA SER A 178 -8.09 23.74 24.98
C SER A 178 -7.69 22.43 25.69
N ASP A 179 -7.33 21.40 24.94
CA ASP A 179 -6.94 20.11 25.50
C ASP A 179 -5.43 20.11 25.71
N ASP A 180 -5.02 19.91 26.96
CA ASP A 180 -3.62 20.02 27.42
C ASP A 180 -2.68 19.16 26.58
N LEU A 181 -3.13 17.97 26.13
CA LEU A 181 -2.36 17.08 25.28
C LEU A 181 -2.09 17.67 23.89
N PHE A 182 -3.05 18.40 23.33
CA PHE A 182 -2.90 19.04 22.01
C PHE A 182 -2.09 20.32 22.07
N GLN A 183 -2.03 20.99 23.24
CA GLN A 183 -1.11 22.11 23.45
C GLN A 183 0.35 21.64 23.50
N GLU A 184 0.64 20.48 24.08
CA GLU A 184 1.99 19.89 24.09
C GLU A 184 2.48 19.58 22.66
N LEU A 185 1.61 19.04 21.80
CA LEU A 185 1.95 18.69 20.42
C LEU A 185 1.86 19.88 19.44
N LYS A 186 1.40 21.06 19.88
CA LYS A 186 1.23 22.26 19.04
C LYS A 186 2.50 22.71 18.35
N LEU A 187 3.65 22.59 19.02
CA LEU A 187 4.94 22.92 18.42
C LEU A 187 5.27 21.97 17.26
N LEU A 188 4.91 20.69 17.38
CA LEU A 188 5.13 19.68 16.34
C LEU A 188 4.24 19.89 15.11
N TYR A 189 3.07 20.48 15.28
CA TYR A 189 2.12 20.80 14.20
C TYR A 189 2.34 22.19 13.60
N SER A 190 3.33 22.94 14.08
CA SER A 190 3.57 24.34 13.69
C SER A 190 4.00 24.48 12.23
N ASN A 191 4.66 23.47 11.66
CA ASN A 191 5.12 23.50 10.28
C ASN A 191 4.99 22.14 9.58
N LYS A 192 4.77 22.21 8.26
CA LYS A 192 4.59 21.03 7.40
C LYS A 192 5.78 20.07 7.44
N PHE A 193 7.01 20.59 7.53
CA PHE A 193 8.21 19.77 7.53
C PHE A 193 8.26 18.82 8.73
N GLN A 194 7.99 19.31 9.94
CA GLN A 194 7.97 18.49 11.16
C GLN A 194 6.90 17.40 11.08
N VAL A 195 5.68 17.73 10.65
CA VAL A 195 4.61 16.73 10.47
C VAL A 195 5.02 15.66 9.47
N LYS A 196 5.67 16.01 8.35
CA LYS A 196 6.21 15.04 7.40
C LYS A 196 7.28 14.13 8.03
N GLN A 197 8.18 14.67 8.85
CA GLN A 197 9.19 13.86 9.54
C GLN A 197 8.56 12.88 10.54
N LEU A 198 7.53 13.31 11.28
CA LEU A 198 6.79 12.44 12.19
C LEU A 198 6.06 11.32 11.44
N LEU A 199 5.42 11.63 10.30
CA LEU A 199 4.81 10.61 9.44
C LEU A 199 5.85 9.60 8.93
N LYS A 200 7.07 10.05 8.57
CA LYS A 200 8.18 9.17 8.17
C LYS A 200 8.66 8.27 9.33
N GLN A 201 8.65 8.78 10.55
CA GLN A 201 8.95 7.98 11.76
C GLN A 201 7.84 6.97 12.08
N CYS A 202 6.59 7.28 11.72
CA CYS A 202 5.45 6.39 11.79
C CYS A 202 5.26 5.54 10.51
N SER A 203 6.32 5.24 9.77
CA SER A 203 6.28 4.50 8.49
C SER A 203 5.77 3.06 8.60
N SER A 204 5.69 2.49 9.80
CA SER A 204 5.01 1.21 10.05
C SER A 204 3.48 1.32 9.96
N THR A 205 2.93 2.51 10.24
CA THR A 205 1.49 2.80 10.25
C THR A 205 1.07 3.54 8.98
N PHE A 206 1.83 4.53 8.55
CA PHE A 206 1.48 5.42 7.44
C PHE A 206 2.41 5.24 6.24
N GLN A 207 1.82 5.40 5.07
CA GLN A 207 2.51 5.47 3.80
C GLN A 207 2.30 6.85 3.17
N LEU A 208 3.37 7.42 2.63
CA LEU A 208 3.38 8.70 1.94
C LEU A 208 3.40 8.46 0.42
N LEU A 209 2.29 8.77 -0.24
CA LEU A 209 2.09 8.61 -1.69
C LEU A 209 2.29 9.94 -2.40
N GLY A 210 2.81 9.92 -3.62
CA GLY A 210 3.00 11.12 -4.45
C GLY A 210 4.37 11.22 -5.10
N PRO A 211 4.69 12.34 -5.75
CA PRO A 211 5.96 12.56 -6.43
C PRO A 211 7.16 12.63 -5.47
N ALA A 212 8.37 12.53 -6.02
CA ALA A 212 9.63 12.61 -5.27
C ALA A 212 9.88 14.01 -4.66
N ASP A 213 9.35 15.07 -5.29
CA ASP A 213 9.43 16.46 -4.81
C ASP A 213 8.44 16.77 -3.67
N GLU A 214 7.66 15.78 -3.24
CA GLU A 214 6.67 15.84 -2.18
C GLU A 214 5.57 16.91 -2.40
N THR A 215 5.31 17.30 -3.66
CA THR A 215 4.13 18.08 -4.04
C THR A 215 2.89 17.19 -4.05
N ASN A 216 1.71 17.71 -3.68
CA ASN A 216 0.44 16.93 -3.63
C ASN A 216 0.54 15.58 -2.90
N LEU A 217 1.34 15.54 -1.83
CA LEU A 217 1.54 14.34 -1.04
C LEU A 217 0.21 13.85 -0.45
N ARG A 218 -0.03 12.54 -0.47
CA ARG A 218 -1.15 11.89 0.19
C ARG A 218 -0.65 10.98 1.29
N VAL A 219 -1.44 10.86 2.34
CA VAL A 219 -1.19 9.99 3.49
C VAL A 219 -2.23 8.89 3.47
N THR A 220 -1.79 7.65 3.46
CA THR A 220 -2.63 6.46 3.61
C THR A 220 -2.05 5.54 4.68
N LEU A 221 -2.74 4.44 4.99
CA LEU A 221 -2.21 3.41 5.88
C LEU A 221 -1.34 2.42 5.11
N THR A 222 -0.33 1.88 5.78
CA THR A 222 0.42 0.76 5.20
C THR A 222 -0.49 -0.45 5.00
N HIS A 223 -0.18 -1.29 4.01
CA HIS A 223 -0.90 -2.54 3.77
C HIS A 223 -0.97 -3.42 5.02
N LYS A 224 0.13 -3.50 5.77
CA LYS A 224 0.19 -4.20 7.06
C LYS A 224 -0.82 -3.64 8.07
N LYS A 225 -0.94 -2.31 8.18
CA LYS A 225 -1.90 -1.69 9.09
C LYS A 225 -3.34 -1.91 8.62
N GLN A 226 -3.60 -1.94 7.32
CA GLN A 226 -4.90 -2.29 6.76
C GLN A 226 -5.32 -3.72 7.08
N ILE A 227 -4.39 -4.69 6.94
CA ILE A 227 -4.63 -6.09 7.34
C ILE A 227 -4.97 -6.17 8.83
N GLN A 228 -4.21 -5.51 9.70
CA GLN A 228 -4.49 -5.50 11.14
C GLN A 228 -5.91 -4.97 11.45
N ARG A 229 -6.29 -3.84 10.83
CA ARG A 229 -7.64 -3.30 10.97
C ARG A 229 -8.72 -4.28 10.51
N LEU A 230 -8.48 -4.98 9.40
CA LEU A 230 -9.42 -5.98 8.89
C LEU A 230 -9.54 -7.17 9.85
N CYS A 231 -8.43 -7.61 10.46
CA CYS A 231 -8.45 -8.66 11.49
C CYS A 231 -9.28 -8.25 12.70
N ASP A 232 -9.07 -7.05 13.23
CA ASP A 232 -9.86 -6.53 14.36
C ASP A 232 -11.35 -6.45 14.00
N LEU A 233 -11.67 -5.87 12.84
CA LEU A 233 -13.04 -5.80 12.33
C LEU A 233 -13.67 -7.20 12.16
N THR A 234 -12.93 -8.15 11.60
CA THR A 234 -13.44 -9.50 11.37
C THR A 234 -13.69 -10.23 12.68
N TYR A 235 -12.79 -10.06 13.65
CA TYR A 235 -12.97 -10.60 14.99
C TYR A 235 -14.27 -10.06 15.61
N ASP A 236 -14.45 -8.74 15.58
CA ASP A 236 -15.66 -8.08 16.10
C ASP A 236 -16.93 -8.55 15.38
N LEU A 237 -16.88 -8.75 14.07
CA LEU A 237 -18.01 -9.29 13.30
C LEU A 237 -18.36 -10.73 13.69
N ILE A 238 -17.38 -11.59 13.96
CA ILE A 238 -17.67 -12.98 14.35
C ILE A 238 -18.19 -13.04 15.79
N THR A 239 -17.63 -12.23 16.70
CA THR A 239 -18.00 -12.25 18.12
C THR A 239 -19.28 -11.48 18.44
N HIS A 240 -19.55 -10.38 17.74
CA HIS A 240 -20.65 -9.46 18.02
C HIS A 240 -21.67 -9.34 16.87
N GLY A 241 -21.43 -9.97 15.72
CA GLY A 241 -22.37 -9.97 14.59
C GLY A 241 -23.66 -10.73 14.86
N LEU A 242 -24.61 -10.62 13.92
CA LEU A 242 -25.95 -11.21 14.04
C LEU A 242 -25.92 -12.72 14.14
N ALA A 243 -24.85 -13.33 13.63
CA ALA A 243 -24.63 -14.76 13.60
C ALA A 243 -24.36 -15.40 14.97
N GLY A 244 -24.22 -14.63 16.07
CA GLY A 244 -24.32 -15.12 17.45
C GLY A 244 -23.65 -16.47 17.73
N GLY A 245 -22.36 -16.63 17.39
CA GLY A 245 -21.59 -17.87 17.61
C GLY A 245 -21.26 -18.70 16.35
N VAL A 246 -21.40 -18.16 15.14
CA VAL A 246 -20.95 -18.86 13.91
C VAL A 246 -19.42 -18.89 13.83
N VAL A 247 -18.86 -20.11 13.87
CA VAL A 247 -17.42 -20.41 13.88
C VAL A 247 -16.71 -20.08 12.55
N SER A 248 -17.43 -19.65 11.50
CA SER A 248 -16.88 -19.45 10.16
C SER A 248 -17.71 -18.50 9.28
N LEU A 249 -17.08 -17.46 8.72
CA LEU A 249 -17.66 -16.58 7.70
C LEU A 249 -17.04 -16.86 6.34
N SER A 250 -17.85 -17.01 5.29
CA SER A 250 -17.32 -16.82 3.93
C SER A 250 -17.12 -15.34 3.62
N VAL A 251 -16.40 -15.02 2.55
CA VAL A 251 -16.21 -13.62 2.11
C VAL A 251 -17.55 -12.91 1.88
N LYS A 252 -18.53 -13.60 1.27
CA LYS A 252 -19.89 -13.04 1.07
C LYS A 252 -20.61 -12.82 2.39
N ALA A 253 -20.52 -13.77 3.32
CA ALA A 253 -21.12 -13.64 4.64
C ALA A 253 -20.47 -12.50 5.46
N PHE A 254 -19.15 -12.34 5.37
CA PHE A 254 -18.42 -11.22 5.97
C PHE A 254 -18.96 -9.87 5.49
N ILE A 255 -19.12 -9.69 4.17
CA ILE A 255 -19.66 -8.45 3.60
C ILE A 255 -21.09 -8.20 4.09
N PHE A 256 -21.91 -9.24 4.12
CA PHE A 256 -23.28 -9.14 4.62
C PHE A 256 -23.33 -8.75 6.11
N GLU A 257 -22.58 -9.43 6.98
CA GLU A 257 -22.53 -9.11 8.41
C GLU A 257 -21.99 -7.69 8.66
N TYR A 258 -21.00 -7.25 7.87
CA TYR A 258 -20.49 -5.88 7.94
C TYR A 258 -21.60 -4.86 7.68
N GLU A 259 -22.35 -5.03 6.59
CA GLU A 259 -23.44 -4.11 6.23
C GLU A 259 -24.51 -4.04 7.30
N GLN A 260 -24.81 -5.18 7.93
CA GLN A 260 -25.81 -5.28 8.99
C GLN A 260 -25.35 -4.62 10.29
N LEU A 261 -24.07 -4.76 10.67
CA LEU A 261 -23.54 -4.20 11.91
C LEU A 261 -23.25 -2.70 11.80
N TYR A 262 -22.70 -2.25 10.66
CA TYR A 262 -22.25 -0.86 10.48
C TYR A 262 -23.22 0.02 9.68
N GLY A 263 -24.26 -0.57 9.06
CA GLY A 263 -25.32 0.17 8.38
C GLY A 263 -24.92 0.80 7.04
N HIS A 264 -23.80 0.36 6.44
CA HIS A 264 -23.38 0.81 5.13
C HIS A 264 -22.57 -0.26 4.39
N ALA A 265 -22.50 -0.13 3.05
CA ALA A 265 -21.79 -1.07 2.19
C ALA A 265 -20.32 -1.26 2.59
N PHE A 266 -19.84 -2.51 2.54
CA PHE A 266 -18.41 -2.79 2.69
C PHE A 266 -17.65 -2.34 1.44
N ASP A 267 -16.67 -1.46 1.65
CA ASP A 267 -15.81 -0.99 0.57
C ASP A 267 -14.35 -1.40 0.83
N CYS A 268 -13.89 -2.42 0.11
CA CYS A 268 -12.52 -2.93 0.22
C CYS A 268 -11.44 -1.90 -0.16
N ARG A 269 -11.79 -0.81 -0.88
CA ARG A 269 -10.85 0.28 -1.18
C ARG A 269 -10.45 1.06 0.07
N ASN A 270 -11.27 1.05 1.12
CA ASN A 270 -10.89 1.57 2.44
C ASN A 270 -9.77 0.76 3.10
N PHE A 271 -9.50 -0.44 2.57
CA PHE A 271 -8.43 -1.31 3.00
C PHE A 271 -7.28 -1.40 1.99
N GLY A 272 -7.28 -0.53 0.96
CA GLY A 272 -6.16 -0.45 0.03
C GLY A 272 -6.09 -1.58 -1.01
N VAL A 273 -7.21 -2.28 -1.25
CA VAL A 273 -7.30 -3.33 -2.29
C VAL A 273 -8.51 -3.11 -3.19
N CYS A 274 -8.51 -3.73 -4.37
CA CYS A 274 -9.65 -3.67 -5.31
C CYS A 274 -10.68 -4.77 -5.07
N TYR A 275 -10.28 -5.84 -4.37
CA TYR A 275 -11.11 -7.01 -4.13
C TYR A 275 -10.98 -7.48 -2.67
N PRO A 276 -12.09 -7.79 -1.97
CA PRO A 276 -12.05 -8.24 -0.58
C PRO A 276 -11.19 -9.48 -0.37
N GLU A 277 -11.23 -10.43 -1.31
CA GLU A 277 -10.48 -11.68 -1.17
C GLU A 277 -8.98 -11.44 -1.14
N ASP A 278 -8.45 -10.41 -1.81
CA ASP A 278 -7.01 -10.13 -1.84
C ASP A 278 -6.46 -9.78 -0.46
N ILE A 279 -7.21 -9.02 0.35
CA ILE A 279 -6.76 -8.68 1.70
C ILE A 279 -7.12 -9.77 2.72
N ILE A 280 -8.24 -10.46 2.54
CA ILE A 280 -8.68 -11.54 3.44
C ILE A 280 -7.68 -12.71 3.44
N VAL A 281 -7.14 -13.10 2.28
CA VAL A 281 -6.17 -14.22 2.21
C VAL A 281 -4.83 -13.92 2.86
N GLU A 282 -4.53 -12.64 3.09
CA GLU A 282 -3.31 -12.14 3.73
C GLU A 282 -3.48 -11.88 5.22
N MET A 283 -4.69 -12.02 5.76
CA MET A 283 -4.95 -11.92 7.20
C MET A 283 -4.08 -12.91 7.97
N ASN A 284 -3.32 -12.36 8.92
CA ASN A 284 -2.46 -13.13 9.81
C ASN A 284 -2.67 -12.61 11.23
N ASP A 285 -3.58 -13.25 11.94
CA ASP A 285 -3.95 -12.94 13.32
C ASP A 285 -4.10 -14.24 14.09
N ASP A 286 -3.57 -14.30 15.31
CA ASP A 286 -3.56 -15.53 16.13
C ASP A 286 -4.98 -15.93 16.57
N ARG A 287 -5.94 -15.01 16.55
CA ARG A 287 -7.36 -15.27 16.87
C ARG A 287 -8.12 -15.85 15.67
N LEU A 288 -7.58 -15.73 14.46
CA LEU A 288 -8.28 -16.05 13.22
C LEU A 288 -7.56 -17.15 12.43
N GLU A 289 -8.34 -17.94 11.70
CA GLU A 289 -7.87 -18.96 10.76
C GLU A 289 -8.52 -18.73 9.39
N ILE A 290 -7.68 -18.69 8.34
CA ILE A 290 -8.15 -18.59 6.96
C ILE A 290 -8.16 -19.98 6.33
N VAL A 291 -9.35 -20.51 6.07
CA VAL A 291 -9.54 -21.81 5.43
C VAL A 291 -9.73 -21.61 3.93
N ARG A 292 -8.82 -22.21 3.15
CA ARG A 292 -8.82 -22.15 1.68
C ARG A 292 -9.41 -23.45 1.12
N GLY A 293 -10.60 -23.36 0.52
CA GLY A 293 -11.28 -24.47 -0.15
C GLY A 293 -11.93 -24.02 -1.46
N GLU A 294 -13.11 -24.54 -1.79
CA GLU A 294 -13.93 -24.01 -2.91
C GLU A 294 -14.30 -22.53 -2.70
N GLU A 295 -14.38 -22.09 -1.44
CA GLU A 295 -14.59 -20.71 -1.04
C GLU A 295 -13.63 -20.36 0.11
N ILE A 296 -13.13 -19.12 0.14
CA ILE A 296 -12.34 -18.60 1.25
C ILE A 296 -13.26 -18.39 2.45
N ARG A 297 -12.88 -18.93 3.60
CA ARG A 297 -13.59 -18.76 4.87
C ARG A 297 -12.67 -18.29 5.98
N ILE A 298 -13.20 -17.47 6.87
CA ILE A 298 -12.53 -16.92 8.04
C ILE A 298 -13.17 -17.53 9.28
N LYS A 299 -12.37 -18.12 10.17
CA LYS A 299 -12.83 -18.77 11.40
C LYS A 299 -12.15 -18.19 12.62
N LEU A 300 -12.81 -18.26 13.77
CA LEU A 300 -12.12 -18.08 15.06
C LEU A 300 -11.27 -19.33 15.32
N ARG A 301 -10.03 -19.14 15.77
CA ARG A 301 -9.25 -20.24 16.33
C ARG A 301 -9.87 -20.62 17.67
N VAL A 302 -10.26 -21.87 17.78
CA VAL A 302 -10.57 -22.46 19.08
C VAL A 302 -9.23 -22.71 19.76
N VAL A 303 -8.96 -21.99 20.84
CA VAL A 303 -7.91 -22.41 21.77
C VAL A 303 -8.46 -23.67 22.42
N GLU A 304 -7.97 -24.83 22.01
CA GLU A 304 -8.10 -26.02 22.83
C GLU A 304 -7.34 -25.71 24.12
N ASP A 305 -8.06 -25.27 25.16
CA ASP A 305 -7.53 -25.33 26.51
C ASP A 305 -6.97 -26.73 26.68
N GLU A 306 -5.70 -26.84 27.07
CA GLU A 306 -5.11 -28.08 27.52
C GLU A 306 -5.86 -28.55 28.79
N GLN A 307 -7.06 -29.10 28.59
CA GLN A 307 -7.69 -30.04 29.50
C GLN A 307 -6.93 -31.37 29.34
N LYS A 308 -5.67 -31.35 29.76
CA LYS A 308 -4.88 -32.54 30.07
C LYS A 308 -4.36 -32.43 31.50
N ARG A 309 -5.23 -32.91 32.39
CA ARG A 309 -4.95 -33.70 33.61
C ARG A 309 -4.31 -33.01 34.80
#